data_AF-B0ERE0-F1
#
_entry.id   AF-B0ERE0-F1
#
_cell.length_a   1.000
_cell.length_b   1.000
_cell.length_c   1.000
_cell.angle_alpha   90.00
_cell.angle_beta   90.00
_cell.angle_gamma   90.00
#
_symmetry.space_group_name_H-M   'P 1'
#
loop_
_entity.id
_entity.type
_entity.pdbx_description
1 polymer ?
#
loop_
_entity_poly.entity_id
_entity_poly.type
_entity_poly.pdbx_seq_one_letter_code
_entity_poly.pdbx_strand_id
1 'polypeptide(L)'
;MRIGYNEIMITSKYFNDINDFINLEIGIKRFQGNMERFHFNPIPLNEHSRKLFPNIETFHIYNYNDKTFKDGRIFKYVIWNTVDYSKYLQEKEQGNICKNIEYTLCDRIKYGNTIPSEVKSLRHDCFYKCSSLTTINIPSSIIKIGHWCFKECYSLTSISIDNLQFIIEGRIFMNEPVLISCEIPYNLQTINGKNIEKKDINEFIIPSSITKLGDWCFCYCYSLTSIIIPSSVIKLGYRCFFYMFKIGNECFYDCKSLTSINIPSSIKSFGRGCFYGCYSLKSINIPSSISKIGNYCFESCKSLISINIPSSITAFGDVCFCECGCVEELKKNERIPRNCFDECC
;
A
#
# COMPACT_ATOMS: atom_id res chain seq x y z
N MET A 1 -2.20 42.29 7.99
CA MET A 1 -1.63 41.10 8.65
C MET A 1 -0.35 40.73 7.90
N ARG A 2 0.84 40.94 8.47
CA ARG A 2 2.09 40.54 7.83
C ARG A 2 2.20 39.03 7.97
N ILE A 3 1.89 38.27 6.91
CA ILE A 3 2.28 36.85 6.84
C ILE A 3 3.80 36.82 7.07
N GLY A 4 4.25 36.27 8.19
CA GLY A 4 5.65 36.20 8.57
C GLY A 4 6.45 35.28 7.64
N TYR A 5 7.76 35.39 7.72
CA TYR A 5 8.66 34.58 6.91
C TYR A 5 8.60 33.07 7.25
N ASN A 6 8.09 32.71 8.43
CA ASN A 6 7.98 31.32 8.84
C ASN A 6 6.83 30.62 8.09
N GLU A 7 5.78 31.36 7.81
CA GLU A 7 4.60 30.90 7.10
C GLU A 7 4.95 30.55 5.66
N ILE A 8 5.78 31.34 4.97
CA ILE A 8 6.22 30.98 3.61
C ILE A 8 7.15 29.76 3.60
N MET A 9 7.98 29.59 4.63
CA MET A 9 8.78 28.37 4.82
C MET A 9 7.91 27.14 5.06
N ILE A 10 6.75 27.29 5.70
CA ILE A 10 5.77 26.21 5.88
C ILE A 10 5.05 25.94 4.55
N THR A 11 4.56 26.98 3.87
CA THR A 11 3.81 26.84 2.61
C THR A 11 4.68 26.27 1.49
N SER A 12 5.93 26.69 1.38
CA SER A 12 6.85 26.22 0.33
C SER A 12 7.25 24.75 0.49
N LYS A 13 6.96 24.08 1.62
CA LYS A 13 7.10 22.62 1.74
C LYS A 13 6.11 21.85 0.85
N TYR A 14 5.06 22.50 0.37
CA TYR A 14 4.05 21.89 -0.51
C TYR A 14 4.31 22.16 -2.00
N PHE A 15 5.43 22.79 -2.33
CA PHE A 15 5.86 22.97 -3.71
C PHE A 15 6.30 21.65 -4.32
N ASN A 16 6.03 21.47 -5.61
CA ASN A 16 6.22 20.20 -6.30
C ASN A 16 7.58 20.10 -6.96
N ASP A 17 8.10 21.23 -7.45
CA ASP A 17 9.39 21.27 -8.12
C ASP A 17 10.18 22.54 -7.79
N ILE A 18 11.42 22.60 -8.29
CA ILE A 18 12.33 23.70 -8.00
C ILE A 18 11.88 25.04 -8.59
N ASN A 19 11.12 25.04 -9.69
CA ASN A 19 10.65 26.26 -10.32
C ASN A 19 9.63 26.98 -9.43
N ASP A 20 8.84 26.25 -8.64
CA ASP A 20 7.95 26.88 -7.65
C ASP A 20 8.73 27.76 -6.66
N PHE A 21 9.88 27.26 -6.17
CA PHE A 21 10.76 28.02 -5.27
C PHE A 21 11.41 29.20 -5.99
N ILE A 22 11.93 28.99 -7.20
CA ILE A 22 12.55 30.05 -8.00
C ILE A 22 11.54 31.16 -8.31
N ASN A 23 10.35 30.80 -8.76
CA ASN A 23 9.28 31.73 -9.09
C ASN A 23 8.82 32.52 -7.87
N LEU A 24 8.79 31.90 -6.68
CA LEU A 24 8.48 32.59 -5.43
C LEU A 24 9.50 33.69 -5.13
N GLU A 25 10.80 33.39 -5.20
CA GLU A 25 11.86 34.34 -4.85
C GLU A 25 12.01 35.45 -5.90
N ILE A 26 11.87 35.13 -7.19
CA ILE A 26 11.93 36.11 -8.28
C ILE A 26 10.67 36.98 -8.29
N GLY A 27 9.49 36.37 -8.18
CA GLY A 27 8.20 37.05 -8.28
C GLY A 27 7.87 37.93 -7.07
N ILE A 28 8.41 37.61 -5.90
CA ILE A 28 8.10 38.34 -4.66
C ILE A 28 9.40 38.68 -3.93
N LYS A 29 9.92 39.90 -4.16
CA LYS A 29 11.16 40.42 -3.53
C LYS A 29 11.25 40.18 -2.02
N ARG A 30 10.11 40.24 -1.33
CA ARG A 30 10.04 40.00 0.11
C ARG A 30 10.54 38.60 0.51
N PHE A 31 10.43 37.60 -0.36
CA PHE A 31 10.81 36.21 -0.09
C PHE A 31 12.16 35.81 -0.69
N GLN A 32 12.96 36.75 -1.17
CA GLN A 32 14.34 36.47 -1.59
C GLN A 32 15.16 35.85 -0.45
N GLY A 33 15.98 34.85 -0.78
CA GLY A 33 16.80 34.12 0.20
C GLY A 33 15.97 33.20 1.10
N ASN A 34 14.79 32.77 0.66
CA ASN A 34 13.96 31.80 1.40
C ASN A 34 14.59 30.40 1.35
N MET A 35 15.16 29.98 0.22
CA MET A 35 15.83 28.69 0.05
C MET A 35 17.05 28.53 0.98
N GLU A 36 17.73 29.60 1.34
CA GLU A 36 18.85 29.58 2.29
C GLU A 36 18.42 29.20 3.71
N ARG A 37 17.13 29.32 4.03
CA ARG A 37 16.60 29.03 5.38
C ARG A 37 16.30 27.55 5.59
N PHE A 38 16.39 26.75 4.54
CA PHE A 38 16.16 25.32 4.61
C PHE A 38 17.41 24.59 5.10
N HIS A 39 17.28 23.95 6.25
CA HIS A 39 18.26 23.02 6.81
C HIS A 39 18.03 21.57 6.36
N PHE A 40 16.97 21.33 5.58
CA PHE A 40 16.67 20.08 4.92
C PHE A 40 16.07 20.32 3.54
N ASN A 41 16.25 19.38 2.60
CA ASN A 41 15.66 19.52 1.27
C ASN A 41 14.13 19.30 1.31
N PRO A 42 13.33 20.28 0.87
CA PRO A 42 11.87 20.16 0.85
C PRO A 42 11.38 19.24 -0.28
N ILE A 43 12.19 19.07 -1.33
CA ILE A 43 11.94 18.23 -2.51
C ILE A 43 13.18 17.39 -2.85
N PRO A 44 13.08 16.34 -3.69
CA PRO A 44 14.26 15.68 -4.26
C PRO A 44 15.14 16.68 -5.01
N LEU A 45 16.46 16.59 -4.85
CA LEU A 45 17.41 17.52 -5.45
C LEU A 45 18.34 16.85 -6.47
N ASN A 46 18.70 17.60 -7.50
CA ASN A 46 19.76 17.26 -8.46
C ASN A 46 20.95 18.24 -8.28
N GLU A 47 22.00 18.09 -9.09
CA GLU A 47 23.21 18.94 -8.99
C GLU A 47 22.94 20.44 -9.12
N HIS A 48 21.95 20.82 -9.93
CA HIS A 48 21.56 22.21 -10.10
C HIS A 48 20.79 22.71 -8.88
N SER A 49 19.72 22.02 -8.50
CA SER A 49 18.86 22.48 -7.40
C SER A 49 19.55 22.40 -6.04
N ARG A 50 20.51 21.48 -5.84
CA ARG A 50 21.34 21.40 -4.63
C ARG A 50 22.07 22.71 -4.32
N LYS A 51 22.52 23.44 -5.35
CA LYS A 51 23.23 24.72 -5.21
C LYS A 51 22.34 25.84 -4.69
N LEU A 52 21.04 25.75 -4.93
CA LEU A 52 20.06 26.76 -4.51
C LEU A 52 19.71 26.66 -3.02
N PHE A 53 19.99 25.53 -2.37
CA PHE A 53 19.74 25.30 -0.94
C PHE A 53 21.07 25.14 -0.17
N PRO A 54 21.82 26.24 0.07
CA PRO A 54 23.20 26.16 0.55
C PRO A 54 23.37 25.56 1.95
N ASN A 55 22.34 25.67 2.80
CA ASN A 55 22.40 25.36 4.24
C ASN A 55 21.78 24.00 4.61
N ILE A 56 21.56 23.12 3.65
CA ILE A 56 21.08 21.75 3.93
C ILE A 56 22.14 20.97 4.70
N GLU A 57 21.75 20.54 5.90
CA GLU A 57 22.55 19.69 6.79
C GLU A 57 21.85 18.35 7.09
N THR A 58 20.51 18.31 7.00
CA THR A 58 19.69 17.10 7.08
C THR A 58 19.13 16.77 5.70
N PHE A 59 19.53 15.66 5.09
CA PHE A 59 19.11 15.31 3.75
C PHE A 59 18.01 14.25 3.75
N HIS A 60 16.84 14.61 3.23
CA HIS A 60 15.71 13.72 3.02
C HIS A 60 15.87 12.94 1.71
N ILE A 61 15.82 11.62 1.80
CA ILE A 61 15.75 10.70 0.65
C ILE A 61 14.30 10.22 0.56
N TYR A 62 13.57 10.68 -0.46
CA TYR A 62 12.16 10.38 -0.64
C TYR A 62 11.95 9.08 -1.42
N ASN A 63 12.77 8.83 -2.44
CA ASN A 63 12.72 7.66 -3.31
C ASN A 63 14.07 6.97 -3.47
N TYR A 64 14.07 5.70 -3.90
CA TYR A 64 15.28 4.92 -4.15
C TYR A 64 16.25 5.54 -5.18
N ASN A 65 15.71 6.30 -6.13
CA ASN A 65 16.48 6.90 -7.21
C ASN A 65 16.88 8.35 -6.93
N ASP A 66 16.54 8.87 -5.75
CA ASP A 66 16.92 10.23 -5.37
C ASP A 66 18.44 10.33 -5.27
N LYS A 67 18.98 11.41 -5.83
CA LYS A 67 20.41 11.65 -5.79
C LYS A 67 20.84 12.03 -4.37
N THR A 68 21.94 11.44 -3.91
CA THR A 68 22.61 11.81 -2.66
C THR A 68 23.89 12.58 -2.94
N PHE A 69 24.30 13.40 -1.98
CA PHE A 69 25.45 14.30 -2.12
C PHE A 69 26.46 14.04 -1.02
N LYS A 70 27.75 13.95 -1.38
CA LYS A 70 28.86 13.73 -0.45
C LYS A 70 29.77 14.97 -0.42
N ASP A 71 29.16 16.12 -0.16
CA ASP A 71 29.81 17.44 -0.15
C ASP A 71 30.38 17.83 1.23
N GLY A 72 30.28 16.94 2.23
CA GLY A 72 30.73 17.18 3.60
C GLY A 72 29.83 18.11 4.41
N ARG A 73 28.72 18.61 3.86
CA ARG A 73 27.76 19.48 4.55
C ARG A 73 26.57 18.74 5.13
N ILE A 74 26.30 17.54 4.62
CA ILE A 74 25.20 16.69 5.09
C ILE A 74 25.70 15.82 6.23
N PHE A 75 25.10 16.00 7.41
CA PHE A 75 25.47 15.27 8.63
C PHE A 75 24.44 14.21 9.00
N LYS A 76 23.24 14.28 8.42
CA LYS A 76 22.14 13.38 8.78
C LYS A 76 21.26 13.09 7.58
N TYR A 77 20.88 11.84 7.41
CA TYR A 77 19.88 11.43 6.44
C TYR A 77 18.55 11.10 7.11
N VAL A 78 17.45 11.50 6.47
CA VAL A 78 16.10 11.04 6.78
C VAL A 78 15.58 10.26 5.58
N ILE A 79 15.52 8.95 5.71
CA ILE A 79 15.24 8.00 4.63
C ILE A 79 13.77 7.61 4.70
N TRP A 80 12.98 8.06 3.73
CA TRP A 80 11.54 7.84 3.64
C TRP A 80 11.17 6.62 2.82
N ASN A 81 11.97 6.22 1.84
CA ASN A 81 11.78 4.98 1.11
C ASN A 81 12.00 3.76 2.02
N THR A 82 11.47 2.60 1.61
CA THR A 82 11.58 1.38 2.41
C THR A 82 13.03 0.89 2.46
N VAL A 83 13.49 0.52 3.66
CA VAL A 83 14.83 -0.06 3.88
C VAL A 83 14.73 -1.37 4.63
N ASP A 84 15.54 -2.34 4.22
CA ASP A 84 15.64 -3.62 4.91
C ASP A 84 16.27 -3.44 6.31
N TYR A 85 15.91 -4.30 7.28
CA TYR A 85 16.30 -4.12 8.68
C TYR A 85 17.83 -4.10 8.89
N SER A 86 18.59 -4.96 8.20
CA SER A 86 20.06 -4.94 8.21
C SER A 86 20.62 -3.58 7.79
N LYS A 87 20.02 -2.94 6.77
CA LYS A 87 20.44 -1.62 6.29
C LYS A 87 20.07 -0.54 7.30
N TYR A 88 18.86 -0.62 7.88
CA TYR A 88 18.45 0.27 8.96
C TYR A 88 19.46 0.27 10.12
N LEU A 89 19.99 -0.88 10.55
CA LEU A 89 20.99 -0.91 11.62
C LEU A 89 22.25 -0.13 11.26
N GLN A 90 22.75 -0.26 10.03
CA GLN A 90 23.91 0.52 9.55
C GLN A 90 23.62 2.03 9.51
N GLU A 91 22.41 2.40 9.11
CA GLU A 91 21.98 3.81 9.05
C GLU A 91 21.80 4.39 10.46
N LYS A 92 21.27 3.59 11.39
CA LYS A 92 21.08 3.95 12.80
C LYS A 92 22.42 4.21 13.49
N GLU A 93 23.44 3.38 13.23
CA GLU A 93 24.81 3.58 13.75
C GLU A 93 25.42 4.90 13.26
N GLN A 94 25.06 5.35 12.07
CA GLN A 94 25.49 6.63 11.50
C GLN A 94 24.63 7.83 11.98
N GLY A 95 23.63 7.61 12.84
CA GLY A 95 22.73 8.66 13.33
C GLY A 95 21.61 9.05 12.35
N ASN A 96 21.44 8.29 11.26
CA ASN A 96 20.39 8.51 10.27
C ASN A 96 19.04 7.97 10.74
N ILE A 97 17.96 8.51 10.18
CA ILE A 97 16.58 8.13 10.53
C ILE A 97 15.95 7.41 9.34
N CYS A 98 15.52 6.17 9.55
CA CYS A 98 14.71 5.43 8.58
C CYS A 98 13.24 5.43 9.00
N LYS A 99 12.33 5.79 8.09
CA LYS A 99 10.89 5.90 8.38
C LYS A 99 10.12 4.60 8.11
N ASN A 100 10.54 3.83 7.11
CA ASN A 100 9.86 2.61 6.67
C ASN A 100 10.84 1.43 6.68
N ILE A 101 10.82 0.67 7.77
CA ILE A 101 11.76 -0.45 7.98
C ILE A 101 11.04 -1.76 7.66
N GLU A 102 11.57 -2.54 6.72
CA GLU A 102 11.02 -3.84 6.31
C GLU A 102 11.92 -4.98 6.82
N TYR A 103 11.31 -6.02 7.38
CA TYR A 103 12.00 -7.24 7.76
C TYR A 103 11.92 -8.26 6.64
N THR A 104 13.08 -8.74 6.18
CA THR A 104 13.20 -9.63 5.02
C THR A 104 13.59 -11.05 5.42
N LEU A 105 13.52 -11.98 4.46
CA LEU A 105 14.07 -13.33 4.62
C LEU A 105 15.56 -13.30 4.99
N CYS A 106 16.35 -12.42 4.39
CA CYS A 106 17.77 -12.26 4.71
C CYS A 106 17.98 -11.77 6.14
N ASP A 107 17.15 -10.83 6.61
CA ASP A 107 17.19 -10.37 7.99
C ASP A 107 16.82 -11.51 8.96
N ARG A 108 15.78 -12.29 8.64
CA ARG A 108 15.39 -13.46 9.44
C ARG A 108 16.50 -14.50 9.55
N ILE A 109 17.22 -14.78 8.45
CA ILE A 109 18.37 -15.70 8.46
C ILE A 109 19.48 -15.19 9.39
N LYS A 110 19.67 -13.87 9.45
CA LYS A 110 20.76 -13.24 10.22
C LYS A 110 20.42 -13.01 11.70
N TYR A 111 19.20 -12.56 11.99
CA TYR A 111 18.77 -12.12 13.33
C TYR A 111 17.74 -13.05 13.98
N GLY A 112 17.28 -14.07 13.25
CA GLY A 112 16.34 -15.06 13.73
C GLY A 112 14.87 -14.67 13.53
N ASN A 113 13.99 -15.39 14.23
CA ASN A 113 12.55 -15.33 14.03
C ASN A 113 11.85 -14.20 14.82
N THR A 114 12.55 -13.54 15.73
CA THR A 114 12.00 -12.43 16.53
C THR A 114 11.92 -11.17 15.68
N ILE A 115 10.70 -10.61 15.53
CA ILE A 115 10.47 -9.37 14.79
C ILE A 115 10.84 -8.16 15.67
N PRO A 116 11.81 -7.32 15.29
CA PRO A 116 12.16 -6.11 16.03
C PRO A 116 11.02 -5.08 16.05
N SER A 117 10.90 -4.32 17.14
CA SER A 117 9.79 -3.36 17.32
C SER A 117 9.85 -2.14 16.39
N GLU A 118 11.04 -1.82 15.84
CA GLU A 118 11.17 -0.73 14.86
C GLU A 118 10.64 -1.10 13.48
N VAL A 119 10.50 -2.39 13.17
CA VAL A 119 9.99 -2.88 11.89
C VAL A 119 8.55 -2.41 11.67
N LYS A 120 8.27 -1.96 10.44
CA LYS A 120 6.96 -1.49 9.98
C LYS A 120 6.29 -2.45 9.01
N SER A 121 7.06 -3.25 8.29
CA SER A 121 6.52 -4.26 7.38
C SER A 121 7.30 -5.56 7.39
N LEU A 122 6.61 -6.66 7.11
CA LEU A 122 7.25 -7.93 6.76
C LEU A 122 7.24 -8.08 5.25
N ARG A 123 8.37 -8.40 4.64
CA ARG A 123 8.46 -8.62 3.19
C ARG A 123 7.64 -9.85 2.78
N HIS A 124 7.33 -9.94 1.49
CA HIS A 124 6.81 -11.16 0.88
C HIS A 124 7.68 -12.37 1.25
N ASP A 125 7.03 -13.49 1.59
CA ASP A 125 7.70 -14.76 1.91
C ASP A 125 8.71 -14.71 3.08
N CYS A 126 8.66 -13.69 3.94
CA CYS A 126 9.68 -13.47 4.99
C CYS A 126 9.91 -14.70 5.88
N PHE A 127 8.86 -15.44 6.24
CA PHE A 127 8.90 -16.69 7.01
C PHE A 127 8.49 -17.92 6.18
N TYR A 128 8.51 -17.83 4.85
CA TYR A 128 8.12 -18.95 3.98
C TYR A 128 8.93 -20.21 4.28
N LYS A 129 8.25 -21.35 4.38
CA LYS A 129 8.83 -22.67 4.69
C LYS A 129 9.65 -22.70 5.98
N CYS A 130 9.34 -21.84 6.96
CA CYS A 130 10.02 -21.86 8.25
C CYS A 130 9.51 -23.02 9.12
N SER A 131 9.92 -24.25 8.80
CA SER A 131 9.45 -25.49 9.43
C SER A 131 9.84 -25.66 10.89
N SER A 132 10.79 -24.88 11.41
CA SER A 132 11.15 -24.88 12.84
C SER A 132 10.35 -23.88 13.68
N LEU A 133 9.59 -22.98 13.06
CA LEU A 133 8.83 -21.95 13.77
C LEU A 133 7.58 -22.56 14.40
N THR A 134 7.51 -22.58 15.73
CA THR A 134 6.35 -23.08 16.47
C THR A 134 5.44 -21.94 16.96
N THR A 135 6.03 -20.80 17.32
CA THR A 135 5.32 -19.60 17.75
C THR A 135 5.96 -18.33 17.17
N ILE A 136 5.17 -17.27 17.02
CA ILE A 136 5.69 -15.94 16.66
C ILE A 136 4.83 -14.82 17.27
N ASN A 137 5.49 -13.70 17.64
CA ASN A 137 4.81 -12.47 18.03
C ASN A 137 4.87 -11.43 16.90
N ILE A 138 3.72 -10.89 16.51
CA ILE A 138 3.56 -9.80 15.53
C ILE A 138 3.35 -8.49 16.29
N PRO A 139 4.35 -7.59 16.32
CA PRO A 139 4.25 -6.33 17.07
C PRO A 139 3.23 -5.35 16.46
N SER A 140 2.67 -4.48 17.29
CA SER A 140 1.75 -3.40 16.87
C SER A 140 2.36 -2.37 15.91
N SER A 141 3.69 -2.35 15.77
CA SER A 141 4.38 -1.50 14.79
C SER A 141 4.21 -1.97 13.35
N ILE A 142 3.78 -3.23 13.12
CA ILE A 142 3.59 -3.81 11.80
C ILE A 142 2.32 -3.26 11.17
N ILE A 143 2.52 -2.48 10.11
CA ILE A 143 1.46 -1.88 9.29
C ILE A 143 1.27 -2.55 7.94
N LYS A 144 2.07 -3.59 7.64
CA LYS A 144 1.97 -4.39 6.42
C LYS A 144 2.62 -5.76 6.61
N ILE A 145 1.91 -6.81 6.22
CA ILE A 145 2.45 -8.17 6.15
C ILE A 145 2.48 -8.59 4.68
N GLY A 146 3.64 -9.05 4.24
CA GLY A 146 3.84 -9.54 2.89
C GLY A 146 3.01 -10.78 2.58
N HIS A 147 2.65 -10.91 1.32
CA HIS A 147 2.00 -12.10 0.81
C HIS A 147 2.81 -13.38 1.13
N TRP A 148 2.13 -14.48 1.43
CA TRP A 148 2.72 -15.78 1.77
C TRP A 148 3.76 -15.75 2.92
N CYS A 149 3.79 -14.69 3.72
CA CYS A 149 4.80 -14.50 4.76
C CYS A 149 4.96 -15.74 5.64
N PHE A 150 3.88 -16.42 6.04
CA PHE A 150 3.89 -17.62 6.90
C PHE A 150 3.51 -18.91 6.18
N LYS A 151 3.55 -18.92 4.84
CA LYS A 151 3.14 -20.07 4.06
C LYS A 151 4.13 -21.23 4.26
N GLU A 152 3.59 -22.44 4.38
CA GLU A 152 4.36 -23.67 4.63
C GLU A 152 5.17 -23.67 5.95
N CYS A 153 4.78 -22.85 6.93
CA CYS A 153 5.25 -22.97 8.32
C CYS A 153 4.54 -24.13 9.02
N TYR A 154 4.87 -25.37 8.65
CA TYR A 154 4.13 -26.55 9.13
C TYR A 154 4.18 -26.78 10.65
N SER A 155 5.16 -26.23 11.37
CA SER A 155 5.21 -26.37 12.83
C SER A 155 4.53 -25.24 13.60
N LEU A 156 4.04 -24.21 12.92
CA LEU A 156 3.50 -23.00 13.56
C LEU A 156 2.11 -23.28 14.13
N THR A 157 2.03 -23.38 15.46
CA THR A 157 0.79 -23.69 16.18
C THR A 157 0.21 -22.50 16.94
N SER A 158 1.00 -21.45 17.20
CA SER A 158 0.54 -20.25 17.90
C SER A 158 1.07 -18.95 17.30
N ILE A 159 0.24 -17.93 17.21
CA ILE A 159 0.67 -16.55 16.92
C ILE A 159 0.18 -15.64 18.05
N SER A 160 1.06 -14.75 18.51
CA SER A 160 0.70 -13.59 19.31
C SER A 160 0.65 -12.36 18.41
N ILE A 161 -0.40 -11.56 18.50
CA ILE A 161 -0.65 -10.38 17.66
C ILE A 161 -1.16 -9.27 18.56
N ASP A 162 -0.40 -8.18 18.61
CA ASP A 162 -0.83 -6.97 19.30
C ASP A 162 -2.03 -6.36 18.57
N ASN A 163 -3.05 -5.93 19.33
CA ASN A 163 -4.26 -5.28 18.80
C ASN A 163 -4.99 -6.10 17.73
N LEU A 164 -4.98 -7.43 17.84
CA LEU A 164 -5.80 -8.29 17.00
C LEU A 164 -7.27 -8.00 17.21
N GLN A 165 -7.98 -7.73 16.11
CA GLN A 165 -9.40 -7.38 16.16
C GLN A 165 -10.29 -8.50 15.62
N PHE A 166 -9.94 -9.11 14.47
CA PHE A 166 -10.83 -10.07 13.81
C PHE A 166 -10.07 -11.26 13.25
N ILE A 167 -10.69 -12.43 13.37
CA ILE A 167 -10.24 -13.67 12.74
C ILE A 167 -11.44 -14.22 11.98
N ILE A 168 -11.22 -14.59 10.74
CA ILE A 168 -12.22 -15.21 9.87
C ILE A 168 -11.66 -16.50 9.31
N GLU A 169 -12.49 -17.32 8.68
CA GLU A 169 -11.96 -18.47 7.95
C GLU A 169 -10.92 -18.05 6.89
N GLY A 170 -9.74 -18.67 6.96
CA GLY A 170 -8.62 -18.42 6.04
C GLY A 170 -7.82 -17.14 6.28
N ARG A 171 -8.30 -16.14 7.05
CA ARG A 171 -7.60 -14.87 7.25
C ARG A 171 -7.60 -14.36 8.70
N ILE A 172 -6.48 -13.78 9.10
CA ILE A 172 -6.35 -12.99 10.32
C ILE A 172 -6.33 -11.52 9.93
N PHE A 173 -7.22 -10.70 10.48
CA PHE A 173 -7.27 -9.25 10.25
C PHE A 173 -6.85 -8.48 11.50
N MET A 174 -5.94 -7.53 11.32
CA MET A 174 -5.33 -6.80 12.42
C MET A 174 -4.99 -5.36 12.04
N ASN A 175 -4.53 -4.61 13.06
CA ASN A 175 -3.91 -3.30 12.97
C ASN A 175 -4.86 -2.14 12.59
N GLU A 176 -5.14 -1.23 13.53
CA GLU A 176 -5.81 0.03 13.23
C GLU A 176 -4.80 1.16 13.00
N PRO A 177 -5.09 2.16 12.14
CA PRO A 177 -6.32 2.36 11.35
C PRO A 177 -6.24 1.76 9.93
N VAL A 178 -5.31 0.83 9.68
CA VAL A 178 -5.07 0.21 8.37
C VAL A 178 -5.32 -1.29 8.46
N LEU A 179 -6.45 -1.75 7.93
CA LEU A 179 -6.80 -3.17 7.95
C LEU A 179 -5.82 -3.96 7.08
N ILE A 180 -4.94 -4.73 7.73
CA ILE A 180 -4.03 -5.67 7.07
C ILE A 180 -4.45 -7.09 7.41
N SER A 181 -4.07 -8.04 6.57
CA SER A 181 -4.35 -9.44 6.80
C SER A 181 -3.15 -10.34 6.53
N CYS A 182 -3.19 -11.54 7.10
CA CYS A 182 -2.34 -12.66 6.69
C CYS A 182 -3.18 -13.93 6.54
N GLU A 183 -2.70 -14.87 5.71
CA GLU A 183 -3.30 -16.21 5.60
C GLU A 183 -3.18 -16.91 6.93
N ILE A 184 -4.25 -17.59 7.38
CA ILE A 184 -4.15 -18.49 8.52
C ILE A 184 -3.17 -19.63 8.15
N PRO A 185 -2.05 -19.78 8.87
CA PRO A 185 -1.14 -20.90 8.65
C PRO A 185 -1.85 -22.23 8.88
N TYR A 186 -1.49 -23.25 8.08
CA TYR A 186 -2.21 -24.52 8.01
C TYR A 186 -2.41 -25.21 9.37
N ASN A 187 -1.38 -25.22 10.21
CA ASN A 187 -1.37 -25.89 11.52
C ASN A 187 -1.63 -24.95 12.70
N LEU A 188 -2.09 -23.73 12.45
CA LEU A 188 -2.33 -22.75 13.51
C LEU A 188 -3.51 -23.19 14.38
N GLN A 189 -3.26 -23.36 15.68
CA GLN A 189 -4.24 -23.83 16.67
C GLN A 189 -4.75 -22.69 17.53
N THR A 190 -3.86 -21.76 17.90
CA THR A 190 -4.16 -20.67 18.83
C THR A 190 -3.71 -19.32 18.30
N ILE A 191 -4.47 -18.28 18.64
CA ILE A 191 -4.04 -16.88 18.50
C ILE A 191 -4.24 -16.19 19.84
N ASN A 192 -3.21 -15.48 20.32
CA ASN A 192 -3.22 -14.80 21.62
C ASN A 192 -3.65 -15.73 22.77
N GLY A 193 -3.19 -16.99 22.72
CA GLY A 193 -3.53 -18.02 23.71
C GLY A 193 -4.97 -18.55 23.65
N LYS A 194 -5.79 -18.14 22.68
CA LYS A 194 -7.16 -18.61 22.48
C LYS A 194 -7.25 -19.55 21.28
N ASN A 195 -8.07 -20.59 21.39
CA ASN A 195 -8.37 -21.50 20.28
C ASN A 195 -9.08 -20.75 19.15
N ILE A 196 -8.72 -21.09 17.91
CA ILE A 196 -9.32 -20.48 16.72
C ILE A 196 -10.58 -21.24 16.32
N GLU A 197 -11.71 -20.54 16.26
CA GLU A 197 -12.91 -21.02 15.58
C GLU A 197 -12.89 -20.49 14.14
N LYS A 198 -12.79 -21.38 13.15
CA LYS A 198 -12.95 -21.01 11.74
C LYS A 198 -14.44 -20.80 11.47
N LYS A 199 -14.82 -19.59 11.05
CA LYS A 199 -16.19 -19.23 10.69
C LYS A 199 -16.20 -18.72 9.26
N ASP A 200 -17.09 -19.27 8.45
CA ASP A 200 -17.41 -18.78 7.12
C ASP A 200 -17.80 -17.30 7.16
N ILE A 201 -17.33 -16.54 6.18
CA ILE A 201 -17.68 -15.12 6.02
C ILE A 201 -18.42 -14.89 4.72
N ASN A 202 -19.70 -15.23 4.73
CA ASN A 202 -20.55 -14.84 3.61
C ASN A 202 -20.70 -13.31 3.53
N GLU A 203 -20.65 -12.62 4.68
CA GLU A 203 -20.78 -11.16 4.79
C GLU A 203 -19.77 -10.63 5.83
N PHE A 204 -18.67 -10.01 5.37
CA PHE A 204 -17.73 -9.31 6.26
C PHE A 204 -18.03 -7.81 6.28
N ILE A 205 -18.25 -7.25 7.47
CA ILE A 205 -18.44 -5.81 7.67
C ILE A 205 -17.13 -5.23 8.19
N ILE A 206 -16.51 -4.35 7.41
CA ILE A 206 -15.32 -3.62 7.85
C ILE A 206 -15.73 -2.60 8.93
N PRO A 207 -15.07 -2.56 10.10
CA PRO A 207 -15.36 -1.56 11.13
C PRO A 207 -15.11 -0.13 10.67
N SER A 208 -15.89 0.82 11.18
CA SER A 208 -15.77 2.25 10.85
C SER A 208 -14.51 2.92 11.41
N SER A 209 -13.76 2.27 12.28
CA SER A 209 -12.43 2.74 12.74
C SER A 209 -11.36 2.63 11.65
N ILE A 210 -11.58 1.77 10.64
CA ILE A 210 -10.62 1.55 9.56
C ILE A 210 -10.69 2.69 8.55
N THR A 211 -9.53 3.29 8.25
CA THR A 211 -9.40 4.38 7.27
C THR A 211 -8.76 3.95 5.96
N LYS A 212 -8.08 2.80 5.96
CA LYS A 212 -7.42 2.26 4.76
C LYS A 212 -7.49 0.75 4.77
N LEU A 213 -7.71 0.17 3.59
CA LEU A 213 -7.53 -1.25 3.34
C LEU A 213 -6.11 -1.50 2.81
N GLY A 214 -5.37 -2.41 3.45
CA GLY A 214 -3.98 -2.73 3.14
C GLY A 214 -3.77 -3.33 1.74
N ASP A 215 -2.52 -3.62 1.39
CA ASP A 215 -2.27 -4.39 0.16
C ASP A 215 -2.70 -5.85 0.41
N TRP A 216 -3.36 -6.48 -0.56
CA TRP A 216 -3.78 -7.90 -0.50
C TRP A 216 -4.74 -8.29 0.64
N CYS A 217 -5.39 -7.32 1.30
CA CYS A 217 -6.22 -7.55 2.49
C CYS A 217 -7.26 -8.66 2.36
N PHE A 218 -8.01 -8.64 1.27
CA PHE A 218 -9.06 -9.61 0.95
C PHE A 218 -8.64 -10.54 -0.19
N CYS A 219 -7.33 -10.61 -0.51
CA CYS A 219 -6.82 -11.62 -1.43
C CYS A 219 -7.22 -12.99 -0.91
N TYR A 220 -7.56 -13.94 -1.78
CA TYR A 220 -7.98 -15.30 -1.40
C TYR A 220 -9.12 -15.40 -0.37
N CYS A 221 -9.89 -14.34 -0.13
CA CYS A 221 -11.16 -14.46 0.57
C CYS A 221 -12.18 -15.08 -0.38
N TYR A 222 -11.95 -16.35 -0.71
CA TYR A 222 -12.95 -17.23 -1.33
C TYR A 222 -14.18 -17.23 -0.42
N SER A 223 -15.36 -17.76 -0.71
CA SER A 223 -16.54 -17.58 0.19
C SER A 223 -17.05 -16.13 0.43
N LEU A 224 -16.26 -15.05 0.29
CA LEU A 224 -16.76 -13.67 0.44
C LEU A 224 -17.72 -13.33 -0.71
N THR A 225 -19.02 -13.22 -0.39
CA THR A 225 -20.08 -12.97 -1.39
C THR A 225 -20.46 -11.50 -1.51
N SER A 226 -20.42 -10.78 -0.38
CA SER A 226 -20.67 -9.34 -0.30
C SER A 226 -19.75 -8.70 0.74
N ILE A 227 -19.38 -7.45 0.49
CA ILE A 227 -18.59 -6.65 1.44
C ILE A 227 -19.11 -5.22 1.45
N ILE A 228 -19.28 -4.69 2.67
CA ILE A 228 -19.62 -3.29 2.90
C ILE A 228 -18.35 -2.57 3.32
N ILE A 229 -17.89 -1.64 2.48
CA ILE A 229 -16.76 -0.76 2.80
C ILE A 229 -17.33 0.51 3.46
N PRO A 230 -16.99 0.81 4.72
CA PRO A 230 -17.51 1.99 5.42
C PRO A 230 -16.92 3.27 4.84
N SER A 231 -17.64 4.37 5.00
CA SER A 231 -17.21 5.71 4.54
C SER A 231 -15.96 6.25 5.24
N SER A 232 -15.51 5.60 6.32
CA SER A 232 -14.22 5.88 6.94
C SER A 232 -13.05 5.50 6.03
N VAL A 233 -13.22 4.51 5.14
CA VAL A 233 -12.16 4.05 4.23
C VAL A 233 -11.96 5.05 3.11
N ILE A 234 -10.77 5.66 3.06
CA ILE A 234 -10.39 6.65 2.05
C ILE A 234 -9.53 6.06 0.93
N LYS A 235 -8.91 4.89 1.16
CA LYS A 235 -7.96 4.27 0.23
C LYS A 235 -8.02 2.74 0.23
N LEU A 236 -7.98 2.16 -0.98
CA LEU A 236 -7.84 0.73 -1.23
C LEU A 236 -6.39 0.42 -1.65
N GLY A 237 -5.78 -0.61 -1.05
CA GLY A 237 -4.42 -1.04 -1.33
C GLY A 237 -4.28 -1.83 -2.63
N TYR A 238 -3.02 -2.08 -3.01
CA TYR A 238 -2.68 -2.87 -4.19
C TYR A 238 -3.25 -4.28 -4.08
N ARG A 239 -3.95 -4.74 -5.13
CA ARG A 239 -4.50 -6.11 -5.20
C ARG A 239 -5.33 -6.52 -3.97
N CYS A 240 -6.01 -5.57 -3.31
CA CYS A 240 -6.74 -5.88 -2.07
C CYS A 240 -7.82 -6.95 -2.27
N PHE A 241 -8.48 -7.04 -3.44
CA PHE A 241 -9.46 -8.10 -3.76
C PHE A 241 -8.95 -9.10 -4.82
N PHE A 242 -7.63 -9.17 -5.02
CA PHE A 242 -7.04 -9.95 -6.10
C PHE A 242 -7.14 -11.46 -5.86
N TYR A 243 -7.20 -12.20 -6.97
CA TYR A 243 -7.07 -13.64 -7.01
C TYR A 243 -5.90 -14.06 -7.91
N MET A 244 -4.99 -14.90 -7.41
CA MET A 244 -3.90 -15.46 -8.23
C MET A 244 -4.26 -16.85 -8.74
N PHE A 245 -4.09 -17.07 -10.04
CA PHE A 245 -4.08 -18.39 -10.67
C PHE A 245 -2.92 -19.23 -10.09
N LYS A 246 -3.20 -20.47 -9.63
CA LYS A 246 -2.15 -21.43 -9.29
C LYS A 246 -2.37 -22.73 -10.07
N ILE A 247 -1.31 -23.19 -10.74
CA ILE A 247 -1.19 -24.48 -11.41
C ILE A 247 -1.07 -25.57 -10.31
N GLY A 248 -2.00 -26.55 -10.29
CA GLY A 248 -1.85 -27.81 -9.55
C GLY A 248 -2.91 -28.13 -8.48
N ASN A 249 -3.97 -28.83 -8.91
CA ASN A 249 -4.83 -29.81 -8.22
C ASN A 249 -5.57 -29.44 -6.92
N GLU A 250 -6.34 -28.35 -6.93
CA GLU A 250 -7.81 -28.24 -7.09
C GLU A 250 -8.15 -26.76 -6.87
N CYS A 251 -7.46 -25.91 -7.64
CA CYS A 251 -7.31 -24.49 -7.37
C CYS A 251 -8.44 -23.65 -7.99
N PHE A 252 -9.70 -24.10 -7.94
CA PHE A 252 -10.84 -23.47 -8.64
C PHE A 252 -12.15 -23.35 -7.84
N TYR A 253 -12.14 -22.87 -6.59
CA TYR A 253 -13.39 -22.50 -5.90
C TYR A 253 -13.34 -21.12 -5.21
N ASP A 254 -14.25 -20.24 -5.65
CA ASP A 254 -14.76 -19.01 -4.99
C ASP A 254 -13.80 -17.83 -4.72
N CYS A 255 -14.29 -16.64 -4.35
CA CYS A 255 -13.94 -15.29 -4.88
C CYS A 255 -14.60 -15.03 -6.25
N LYS A 256 -15.03 -16.09 -6.94
CA LYS A 256 -16.11 -16.10 -7.92
C LYS A 256 -17.49 -15.81 -7.30
N SER A 257 -17.58 -15.46 -6.02
CA SER A 257 -18.87 -15.23 -5.36
C SER A 257 -19.13 -13.77 -5.06
N LEU A 258 -18.11 -12.89 -5.22
CA LEU A 258 -18.32 -11.45 -5.10
C LEU A 258 -19.18 -10.96 -6.28
N THR A 259 -20.48 -10.89 -6.04
CA THR A 259 -21.47 -10.51 -7.06
C THR A 259 -21.72 -9.02 -7.10
N SER A 260 -21.57 -8.34 -5.96
CA SER A 260 -21.77 -6.91 -5.79
C SER A 260 -20.82 -6.33 -4.74
N ILE A 261 -20.47 -5.06 -4.91
CA ILE A 261 -19.68 -4.30 -3.95
C ILE A 261 -20.19 -2.85 -3.90
N ASN A 262 -20.37 -2.34 -2.69
CA ASN A 262 -20.74 -0.95 -2.46
C ASN A 262 -19.49 -0.12 -2.15
N ILE A 263 -19.13 0.79 -3.05
CA ILE A 263 -17.98 1.68 -2.92
C ILE A 263 -18.42 2.99 -2.26
N PRO A 264 -17.90 3.35 -1.07
CA PRO A 264 -18.29 4.59 -0.41
C PRO A 264 -17.68 5.82 -1.11
N SER A 265 -18.37 6.95 -1.02
CA SER A 265 -17.99 8.24 -1.63
C SER A 265 -16.73 8.88 -1.02
N SER A 266 -16.18 8.30 0.04
CA SER A 266 -14.91 8.69 0.65
C SER A 266 -13.69 8.28 -0.18
N ILE A 267 -13.80 7.21 -0.97
CA ILE A 267 -12.70 6.67 -1.76
C ILE A 267 -12.40 7.61 -2.92
N LYS A 268 -11.10 7.89 -3.13
CA LYS A 268 -10.62 8.84 -4.16
C LYS A 268 -10.01 8.17 -5.39
N SER A 269 -9.56 6.93 -5.27
CA SER A 269 -8.88 6.23 -6.35
C SER A 269 -8.90 4.73 -6.15
N PHE A 270 -8.88 3.97 -7.25
CA PHE A 270 -8.61 2.53 -7.24
C PHE A 270 -7.14 2.25 -7.52
N GLY A 271 -6.54 1.36 -6.73
CA GLY A 271 -5.15 0.94 -6.89
C GLY A 271 -4.93 0.01 -8.10
N ARG A 272 -3.67 -0.28 -8.41
CA ARG A 272 -3.31 -1.28 -9.42
C ARG A 272 -3.93 -2.65 -9.06
N GLY A 273 -4.60 -3.29 -10.02
CA GLY A 273 -5.23 -4.60 -9.86
C GLY A 273 -6.28 -4.69 -8.75
N CYS A 274 -6.96 -3.59 -8.41
CA CYS A 274 -7.88 -3.55 -7.26
C CYS A 274 -8.99 -4.60 -7.34
N PHE A 275 -9.58 -4.81 -8.53
CA PHE A 275 -10.63 -5.79 -8.84
C PHE A 275 -10.19 -6.80 -9.91
N TYR A 276 -8.88 -6.95 -10.12
CA TYR A 276 -8.36 -7.90 -11.10
C TYR A 276 -8.88 -9.30 -10.78
N GLY A 277 -9.42 -9.99 -11.79
CA GLY A 277 -9.88 -11.37 -11.67
C GLY A 277 -11.14 -11.55 -10.83
N CYS A 278 -11.91 -10.48 -10.54
CA CYS A 278 -13.25 -10.60 -9.96
C CYS A 278 -14.23 -11.19 -10.99
N TYR A 279 -14.10 -12.50 -11.28
CA TYR A 279 -14.76 -13.17 -12.41
C TYR A 279 -16.29 -13.11 -12.38
N SER A 280 -16.90 -12.96 -11.21
CA SER A 280 -18.36 -12.98 -11.03
C SER A 280 -18.96 -11.64 -10.62
N LEU A 281 -18.15 -10.58 -10.56
CA LEU A 281 -18.64 -9.24 -10.32
C LEU A 281 -19.55 -8.84 -11.48
N LYS A 282 -20.86 -8.75 -11.25
CA LYS A 282 -21.86 -8.50 -12.30
C LYS A 282 -22.03 -7.01 -12.59
N SER A 283 -21.91 -6.20 -11.56
CA SER A 283 -22.06 -4.76 -11.60
C SER A 283 -21.24 -4.09 -10.51
N ILE A 284 -20.73 -2.90 -10.79
CA ILE A 284 -20.10 -2.03 -9.80
C ILE A 284 -20.57 -0.59 -10.03
N ASN A 285 -20.97 0.09 -8.95
CA ASN A 285 -21.24 1.51 -8.99
C ASN A 285 -19.95 2.27 -8.62
N ILE A 286 -19.37 2.99 -9.58
CA ILE A 286 -18.21 3.87 -9.31
C ILE A 286 -18.73 5.25 -8.87
N PRO A 287 -18.49 5.67 -7.62
CA PRO A 287 -18.94 6.98 -7.16
C PRO A 287 -18.14 8.11 -7.83
N SER A 288 -18.76 9.29 -7.93
CA SER A 288 -18.17 10.51 -8.50
C SER A 288 -16.97 11.06 -7.72
N SER A 289 -16.65 10.48 -6.55
CA SER A 289 -15.47 10.80 -5.77
C SER A 289 -14.17 10.21 -6.34
N ILE A 290 -14.28 9.22 -7.23
CA ILE A 290 -13.12 8.53 -7.83
C ILE A 290 -12.57 9.37 -8.98
N SER A 291 -11.27 9.69 -8.91
CA SER A 291 -10.55 10.41 -9.97
C SER A 291 -9.60 9.55 -10.79
N LYS A 292 -9.22 8.37 -10.27
CA LYS A 292 -8.21 7.49 -10.89
C LYS A 292 -8.56 6.01 -10.81
N ILE A 293 -8.37 5.31 -11.93
CA ILE A 293 -8.34 3.85 -12.06
C ILE A 293 -6.88 3.42 -12.29
N GLY A 294 -6.38 2.47 -11.50
CA GLY A 294 -5.00 1.96 -11.63
C GLY A 294 -4.83 0.92 -12.76
N ASN A 295 -3.58 0.58 -13.09
CA ASN A 295 -3.30 -0.44 -14.11
C ASN A 295 -3.97 -1.78 -13.72
N TYR A 296 -4.48 -2.52 -14.70
CA TYR A 296 -5.09 -3.84 -14.50
C TYR A 296 -6.31 -3.86 -13.56
N CYS A 297 -6.91 -2.71 -13.24
CA CYS A 297 -7.88 -2.59 -12.14
C CYS A 297 -9.09 -3.52 -12.26
N PHE A 298 -9.68 -3.66 -13.45
CA PHE A 298 -10.82 -4.53 -13.76
C PHE A 298 -10.45 -5.60 -14.81
N GLU A 299 -9.16 -5.90 -14.92
CA GLU A 299 -8.71 -6.95 -15.83
C GLU A 299 -9.34 -8.29 -15.45
N SER A 300 -9.77 -9.07 -16.43
CA SER A 300 -10.41 -10.38 -16.23
C SER A 300 -11.71 -10.36 -15.42
N CYS A 301 -12.40 -9.21 -15.31
CA CYS A 301 -13.77 -9.12 -14.77
C CYS A 301 -14.80 -9.65 -15.79
N LYS A 302 -14.77 -10.96 -16.07
CA LYS A 302 -15.50 -11.59 -17.20
C LYS A 302 -17.03 -11.53 -17.10
N SER A 303 -17.60 -11.50 -15.90
CA SER A 303 -19.06 -11.39 -15.71
C SER A 303 -19.58 -9.96 -15.59
N LEU A 304 -18.72 -8.95 -15.72
CA LEU A 304 -19.14 -7.55 -15.56
C LEU A 304 -19.99 -7.14 -16.77
N ILE A 305 -21.30 -6.94 -16.55
CA ILE A 305 -22.27 -6.69 -17.63
C ILE A 305 -22.23 -5.24 -18.08
N SER A 306 -22.06 -4.33 -17.13
CA SER A 306 -21.93 -2.89 -17.40
C SER A 306 -21.17 -2.23 -16.26
N ILE A 307 -20.50 -1.13 -16.61
CA ILE A 307 -19.86 -0.24 -15.64
C ILE A 307 -20.08 1.21 -16.09
N ASN A 308 -20.60 2.03 -15.20
CA ASN A 308 -20.70 3.46 -15.45
C ASN A 308 -19.34 4.11 -15.13
N ILE A 309 -18.76 4.80 -16.11
CA ILE A 309 -17.50 5.54 -15.96
C ILE A 309 -17.86 7.03 -15.70
N PRO A 310 -17.85 7.49 -14.44
CA PRO A 310 -18.23 8.86 -14.13
C PRO A 310 -17.24 9.88 -14.71
N SER A 311 -17.74 11.09 -14.94
CA SER A 311 -16.96 12.19 -15.52
C SER A 311 -15.81 12.67 -14.61
N SER A 312 -15.81 12.29 -13.33
CA SER A 312 -14.75 12.57 -12.37
C SER A 312 -13.45 11.81 -12.65
N ILE A 313 -13.49 10.72 -13.42
CA ILE A 313 -12.29 9.94 -13.73
C ILE A 313 -11.49 10.67 -14.81
N THR A 314 -10.28 11.09 -14.42
CA THR A 314 -9.34 11.83 -15.27
C THR A 314 -8.05 11.05 -15.55
N ALA A 315 -7.82 9.93 -14.85
CA ALA A 315 -6.62 9.12 -15.01
C ALA A 315 -6.97 7.62 -15.07
N PHE A 316 -6.48 6.96 -16.12
CA PHE A 316 -6.62 5.52 -16.33
C PHE A 316 -5.25 4.87 -16.37
N GLY A 317 -5.15 3.68 -15.80
CA GLY A 317 -3.96 2.85 -15.90
C GLY A 317 -4.03 1.89 -17.07
N ASP A 318 -2.86 1.41 -17.50
CA ASP A 318 -2.74 0.47 -18.61
C ASP A 318 -3.52 -0.83 -18.33
N VAL A 319 -4.12 -1.38 -19.38
CA VAL A 319 -4.78 -2.71 -19.40
C VAL A 319 -5.89 -2.82 -18.34
N CYS A 320 -6.44 -1.69 -17.86
CA CYS A 320 -7.37 -1.70 -16.74
C CYS A 320 -8.75 -2.33 -17.03
N PHE A 321 -9.10 -2.58 -18.29
CA PHE A 321 -10.32 -3.25 -18.72
C PHE A 321 -10.09 -4.44 -19.68
N CYS A 322 -8.86 -4.96 -19.80
CA CYS A 322 -8.56 -6.16 -20.60
C CYS A 322 -9.40 -7.35 -20.09
N GLU A 323 -9.96 -8.15 -21.00
CA GLU A 323 -10.84 -9.30 -20.66
C GLU A 323 -12.05 -8.98 -19.76
N CYS A 324 -12.53 -7.73 -19.74
CA CYS A 324 -13.76 -7.37 -19.04
C CYS A 324 -15.01 -7.78 -19.85
N GLY A 325 -16.05 -8.26 -19.17
CA GLY A 325 -17.32 -8.68 -19.81
C GLY A 325 -18.05 -7.58 -20.58
N CYS A 326 -17.80 -6.31 -20.26
CA CYS A 326 -18.41 -5.14 -20.90
C CYS A 326 -17.41 -4.31 -21.73
N VAL A 327 -16.27 -4.90 -22.10
CA VAL A 327 -15.18 -4.22 -22.81
C VAL A 327 -15.65 -3.55 -24.11
N GLU A 328 -16.56 -4.19 -24.86
CA GLU A 328 -17.06 -3.65 -26.13
C GLU A 328 -17.92 -2.40 -25.95
N GLU A 329 -18.69 -2.31 -24.87
CA GLU A 329 -19.42 -1.07 -24.53
C GLU A 329 -18.46 0.03 -24.05
N LEU A 330 -17.43 -0.34 -23.28
CA LEU A 330 -16.43 0.62 -22.80
C LEU A 330 -15.60 1.22 -23.94
N LYS A 331 -15.27 0.44 -24.97
CA LYS A 331 -14.55 0.93 -26.17
C LYS A 331 -15.31 2.04 -26.92
N LYS A 332 -16.63 2.15 -26.74
CA LYS A 332 -17.43 3.24 -27.33
C LYS A 332 -17.25 4.58 -26.60
N ASN A 333 -16.69 4.57 -25.39
CA ASN A 333 -16.45 5.78 -24.62
C ASN A 333 -15.08 6.40 -24.98
N GLU A 334 -15.12 7.50 -25.75
CA GLU A 334 -13.93 8.21 -26.24
C GLU A 334 -13.02 8.76 -25.13
N ARG A 335 -13.53 8.91 -23.90
CA ARG A 335 -12.73 9.35 -22.75
C ARG A 335 -11.78 8.29 -22.23
N ILE A 336 -11.99 7.02 -22.58
CA ILE A 336 -11.17 5.90 -22.10
C ILE A 336 -10.00 5.70 -23.06
N PRO A 337 -8.75 5.87 -22.59
CA PRO A 337 -7.57 5.65 -23.41
C PRO A 337 -7.49 4.23 -23.97
N ARG A 338 -7.01 4.06 -25.21
CA ARG A 338 -6.95 2.75 -25.89
C ARG A 338 -6.13 1.71 -25.14
N ASN A 339 -5.01 2.13 -24.52
CA ASN A 339 -4.14 1.30 -23.70
C ASN A 339 -4.86 0.64 -22.51
N CYS A 340 -6.06 1.10 -22.14
CA CYS A 340 -6.88 0.44 -21.12
C CYS A 340 -7.41 -0.93 -21.59
N PHE A 341 -7.41 -1.19 -22.89
CA PHE A 341 -7.98 -2.37 -23.54
C PHE A 341 -6.94 -3.23 -24.26
N ASP A 342 -5.66 -2.85 -24.25
CA ASP A 342 -4.59 -3.57 -24.94
C ASP A 342 -4.48 -5.02 -24.45
N GLU A 343 -4.00 -5.91 -25.32
CA GLU A 343 -3.80 -7.32 -25.00
C GLU A 343 -2.87 -7.47 -23.79
N CYS A 344 -3.27 -8.38 -22.91
CA CYS A 344 -2.56 -8.70 -21.70
C CYS A 344 -1.21 -9.39 -22.05
N CYS A 345 -0.08 -8.66 -21.94
CA CYS A 345 1.28 -9.18 -22.20
C CYS A 345 1.75 -10.28 -21.23
#